data_AF-A0A0D8XQW3-F1
#
_entry.id   AF-A0A0D8XQW3-F1
#
_cell.length_a   1.000
_cell.length_b   1.000
_cell.length_c   1.000
_cell.angle_alpha   90.00
_cell.angle_beta   90.00
_cell.angle_gamma   90.00
#
_symmetry.space_group_name_H-M   'P 1'
#
loop_
_entity.id
_entity.type
_entity.pdbx_description
1 polymer ?
#
loop_
_entity_poly.entity_id
_entity_poly.type
_entity_poly.pdbx_seq_one_letter_code
_entity_poly.pdbx_strand_id
1 'polypeptide(L)'
;MFGVSYILMPINYTLSLCAIASMCLTCSVFDFIVMNEMYYTVPDLRLLILPELSLWFYVTSVVCFTITFITLLASNARKGFRTFVENHSQLFSLLHGICLSVSCILCGYCTFLAIQMSDTVGKYAFNSTPKHFEEASHWYFIRLRALAILFSAESILQMIVLSVVYLGIECRYQPFSKASQKSDVVVDNRLFV
;
A
#
# COMPACT_ATOMS: atom_id res chain seq x y z
N MET A 1 10.53 -20.14 1.06
CA MET A 1 9.40 -19.19 1.23
C MET A 1 8.31 -19.58 0.24
N PHE A 2 7.03 -19.30 0.47
CA PHE A 2 5.87 -19.70 -0.37
C PHE A 2 5.16 -21.04 -0.03
N GLY A 3 5.07 -21.39 1.26
CA GLY A 3 3.79 -21.95 1.72
C GLY A 3 2.84 -20.76 1.85
N VAL A 4 2.03 -20.49 0.82
CA VAL A 4 1.09 -19.36 0.85
C VAL A 4 0.05 -19.68 1.91
N SER A 5 0.17 -19.07 3.08
CA SER A 5 -0.91 -19.08 4.06
C SER A 5 -2.16 -18.53 3.38
N TYR A 6 -3.28 -19.24 3.48
CA TYR A 6 -4.57 -18.85 2.90
C TYR A 6 -5.00 -17.44 3.31
N ILE A 7 -4.42 -16.91 4.38
CA ILE A 7 -4.66 -15.57 4.92
C ILE A 7 -3.83 -14.49 4.20
N LEU A 8 -2.60 -14.80 3.77
CA LEU A 8 -1.69 -13.80 3.21
C LEU A 8 -2.07 -13.37 1.79
N MET A 9 -2.59 -14.31 0.99
CA MET A 9 -3.02 -14.06 -0.38
C MET A 9 -4.17 -13.03 -0.49
N PRO A 10 -5.30 -13.15 0.24
CA PRO A 10 -6.36 -12.15 0.20
C PRO A 10 -5.92 -10.80 0.76
N ILE A 11 -5.04 -10.76 1.76
CA ILE A 11 -4.46 -9.51 2.28
C ILE A 11 -3.65 -8.80 1.19
N ASN A 12 -2.77 -9.51 0.49
CA ASN A 12 -1.95 -8.92 -0.58
C ASN A 12 -2.81 -8.41 -1.74
N TYR A 13 -3.88 -9.11 -2.12
CA TYR A 13 -4.83 -8.61 -3.12
C TYR A 13 -5.56 -7.35 -2.65
N THR A 14 -6.04 -7.34 -1.41
CA THR A 14 -6.73 -6.19 -0.84
C THR A 14 -5.79 -4.98 -0.79
N LEU A 15 -4.55 -5.18 -0.35
CA LEU A 15 -3.52 -4.15 -0.31
C LEU A 15 -3.23 -3.59 -1.71
N SER A 16 -3.20 -4.45 -2.73
CA SER A 16 -3.01 -4.03 -4.13
C SER A 16 -4.18 -3.21 -4.65
N LEU A 17 -5.43 -3.59 -4.33
CA LEU A 17 -6.62 -2.81 -4.67
C LEU A 17 -6.61 -1.44 -4.00
N CYS A 18 -6.24 -1.39 -2.71
CA CYS A 18 -6.07 -0.12 -1.99
C CYS A 18 -5.01 0.75 -2.64
N ALA A 19 -3.85 0.20 -3.00
CA ALA A 19 -2.75 0.93 -3.64
C ALA A 19 -3.14 1.49 -5.02
N ILE A 20 -3.92 0.74 -5.81
CA ILE A 20 -4.46 1.25 -7.08
C ILE A 20 -5.45 2.38 -6.82
N ALA A 21 -6.37 2.20 -5.87
CA ALA A 21 -7.36 3.21 -5.53
C ALA A 21 -6.71 4.51 -4.99
N SER A 22 -5.67 4.39 -4.14
CA SER A 22 -4.95 5.54 -3.61
C SER A 22 -4.17 6.28 -4.69
N MET A 23 -3.54 5.57 -5.64
CA MET A 23 -2.94 6.17 -6.83
C MET A 23 -3.96 6.94 -7.66
N CYS A 24 -5.10 6.32 -8.00
CA CYS A 24 -6.14 6.97 -8.79
C CYS A 24 -6.71 8.21 -8.09
N LEU A 25 -6.99 8.11 -6.79
CA LEU A 25 -7.56 9.21 -6.03
C LEU A 25 -6.57 10.34 -5.83
N THR A 26 -5.28 10.03 -5.63
CA THR A 26 -4.22 11.04 -5.54
C THR A 26 -4.03 11.80 -6.85
N CYS A 27 -4.06 11.10 -7.99
CA CYS A 27 -4.08 11.74 -9.31
C CYS A 27 -5.32 12.63 -9.48
N SER A 28 -6.50 12.15 -9.07
CA SER A 28 -7.73 12.94 -9.10
C SER A 28 -7.66 14.19 -8.22
N VAL A 29 -7.03 14.10 -7.05
CA VAL A 29 -6.80 15.26 -6.16
C VAL A 29 -5.89 16.28 -6.83
N PHE A 30 -4.78 15.83 -7.43
CA PHE A 30 -3.86 16.72 -8.11
C PHE A 30 -4.52 17.44 -9.29
N ASP A 31 -5.21 16.70 -10.15
CA ASP A 31 -5.96 17.24 -11.28
C ASP A 31 -7.03 18.23 -10.81
N PHE A 32 -7.76 17.90 -9.75
CA PHE A 32 -8.79 18.77 -9.18
C PHE A 32 -8.23 20.10 -8.66
N ILE A 33 -7.07 20.08 -7.99
CA ILE A 33 -6.40 21.29 -7.50
C ILE A 33 -6.00 22.19 -8.67
N VAL A 34 -5.42 21.60 -9.72
CA VAL A 34 -4.96 22.33 -10.92
C VAL A 34 -6.16 22.92 -11.67
N MET A 35 -7.19 22.12 -11.93
CA MET A 35 -8.35 22.51 -12.75
C MET A 35 -9.24 23.55 -12.07
N ASN A 36 -9.32 23.56 -10.74
CA ASN A 36 -10.16 24.51 -9.98
C ASN A 36 -9.36 25.66 -9.36
N GLU A 37 -8.06 25.75 -9.64
CA GLU A 37 -7.14 26.77 -9.09
C GLU A 37 -7.26 26.93 -7.57
N MET A 38 -7.49 25.84 -6.84
CA MET A 38 -7.79 25.80 -5.40
C MET A 38 -6.60 26.17 -4.49
N TYR A 39 -5.59 26.84 -5.04
CA TYR A 39 -4.38 27.26 -4.33
C TYR A 39 -4.66 28.33 -3.28
N TYR A 40 -5.70 29.16 -3.49
CA TYR A 40 -6.01 30.29 -2.65
C TYR A 40 -7.48 30.27 -2.18
N THR A 41 -7.73 30.73 -0.96
CA THR A 41 -9.07 31.01 -0.46
C THR A 41 -9.65 32.21 -1.18
N VAL A 42 -10.93 32.17 -1.54
CA VAL A 42 -11.66 33.36 -2.00
C VAL A 42 -12.51 33.89 -0.83
N PRO A 43 -12.53 35.21 -0.55
CA PRO A 43 -11.83 36.32 -1.22
C PRO A 43 -10.43 36.65 -0.65
N ASP A 44 -10.05 36.09 0.49
CA ASP A 44 -8.87 36.55 1.26
C ASP A 44 -7.49 36.20 0.63
N LEU A 45 -7.48 35.47 -0.49
CA LEU A 45 -6.30 35.01 -1.23
C LEU A 45 -5.22 34.34 -0.36
N ARG A 46 -5.61 33.76 0.78
CA ARG A 46 -4.71 33.00 1.63
C ARG A 46 -4.45 31.64 1.01
N LEU A 47 -3.22 31.15 1.13
CA LEU A 47 -2.85 29.85 0.60
C LEU A 47 -3.67 28.76 1.32
N LEU A 48 -4.56 28.09 0.58
CA LEU A 48 -5.46 27.06 1.11
C LEU A 48 -4.80 25.68 1.06
N ILE A 49 -4.03 25.42 0.00
CA ILE A 49 -3.41 24.12 -0.27
C ILE A 49 -1.94 24.35 -0.58
N LEU A 50 -1.04 23.78 0.23
CA LEU A 50 0.38 23.69 -0.14
C LEU A 50 0.54 22.57 -1.19
N PRO A 51 1.04 22.87 -2.39
CA PRO A 51 1.32 21.87 -3.42
C PRO A 51 2.34 20.81 -2.97
N GLU A 52 3.22 21.17 -2.03
CA GLU A 52 4.21 20.24 -1.46
C GLU A 52 3.55 19.07 -0.71
N LEU A 53 2.36 19.28 -0.14
CA LEU A 53 1.63 18.25 0.60
C LEU A 53 0.98 17.23 -0.35
N SER A 54 0.56 17.63 -1.54
CA SER A 54 0.04 16.69 -2.54
C SER A 54 1.14 15.81 -3.15
N LEU A 55 2.38 16.31 -3.20
CA LEU A 55 3.55 15.52 -3.60
C LEU A 55 3.79 14.35 -2.64
N TRP A 56 3.61 14.55 -1.33
CA TRP A 56 3.70 13.47 -0.34
C TRP A 56 2.68 12.35 -0.57
N PHE A 57 1.44 12.70 -0.91
CA PHE A 57 0.42 11.71 -1.26
C PHE A 57 0.84 10.93 -2.51
N TYR A 58 1.34 11.61 -3.53
CA TYR A 58 1.74 10.98 -4.80
C TYR A 58 2.90 10.01 -4.61
N VAL A 59 3.97 10.46 -3.96
CA VAL A 59 5.15 9.61 -3.67
C VAL A 59 4.74 8.40 -2.84
N THR A 60 3.90 8.59 -1.82
CA THR A 60 3.45 7.50 -0.94
C THR A 60 2.61 6.47 -1.71
N SER A 61 1.65 6.92 -2.52
CA SER A 61 0.85 6.01 -3.35
C SER A 61 1.71 5.24 -4.37
N VAL A 62 2.72 5.88 -4.98
CA VAL A 62 3.66 5.21 -5.90
C VAL A 62 4.48 4.14 -5.17
N VAL A 63 4.98 4.45 -3.97
CA VAL A 63 5.73 3.50 -3.14
C VAL A 63 4.85 2.30 -2.77
N CYS A 64 3.63 2.54 -2.30
CA CYS A 64 2.68 1.48 -1.95
C CYS A 64 2.34 0.59 -3.15
N PHE A 65 2.04 1.21 -4.29
CA PHE A 65 1.79 0.49 -5.54
C PHE A 65 2.99 -0.35 -5.97
N THR A 66 4.20 0.21 -5.92
CA THR A 66 5.43 -0.51 -6.32
C THR A 66 5.69 -1.71 -5.41
N ILE A 67 5.54 -1.56 -4.10
CA ILE A 67 5.73 -2.65 -3.15
C ILE A 67 4.72 -3.77 -3.41
N THR A 68 3.42 -3.45 -3.47
CA THR A 68 2.36 -4.44 -3.73
C THR A 68 2.54 -5.15 -5.07
N PHE A 69 2.91 -4.40 -6.11
CA PHE A 69 3.17 -4.94 -7.43
C PHE A 69 4.35 -5.91 -7.45
N ILE A 70 5.47 -5.57 -6.79
CA ILE A 70 6.62 -6.47 -6.64
C ILE A 70 6.21 -7.74 -5.88
N THR A 71 5.43 -7.61 -4.81
CA THR A 71 4.96 -8.76 -4.01
C THR A 71 4.08 -9.72 -4.83
N LEU A 72 3.22 -9.19 -5.71
CA LEU A 72 2.41 -9.99 -6.63
C LEU A 72 3.22 -10.57 -7.81
N LEU A 73 4.24 -9.87 -8.30
CA LEU A 73 5.11 -10.40 -9.35
C LEU A 73 6.02 -11.50 -8.82
N ALA A 74 6.52 -11.37 -7.60
CA ALA A 74 7.39 -12.35 -6.98
C ALA A 74 6.71 -13.72 -6.85
N SER A 75 5.40 -13.77 -6.62
CA SER A 75 4.64 -15.02 -6.56
C SER A 75 4.48 -15.70 -7.92
N ASN A 76 4.57 -14.94 -9.02
CA ASN A 76 4.44 -15.41 -10.40
C ASN A 76 5.76 -15.41 -11.19
N ALA A 77 6.90 -15.23 -10.50
CA ALA A 77 8.17 -14.99 -11.17
C ALA A 77 8.69 -16.22 -11.95
N ARG A 78 9.41 -15.93 -13.05
CA ARG A 78 10.04 -16.96 -13.91
C ARG A 78 11.08 -17.77 -13.12
N LYS A 79 11.25 -19.05 -13.46
CA LYS A 79 12.12 -20.00 -12.73
C LYS A 79 13.51 -19.44 -12.37
N GLY A 80 14.20 -18.76 -13.31
CA GLY A 80 15.54 -18.20 -13.04
C GLY A 80 15.56 -17.10 -11.96
N PHE A 81 14.56 -16.22 -11.93
CA PHE A 81 14.44 -15.20 -10.88
C PHE A 81 14.08 -15.83 -9.53
N ARG A 82 13.23 -16.86 -9.55
CA ARG A 82 12.87 -17.62 -8.35
C ARG A 82 14.07 -18.29 -7.71
N THR A 83 14.96 -18.92 -8.50
CA THR A 83 16.19 -19.53 -8.00
C THR A 83 17.14 -18.48 -7.39
N PHE A 84 17.24 -17.30 -7.99
CA PHE A 84 18.04 -16.19 -7.44
C PHE A 84 17.50 -15.69 -6.09
N VAL A 85 16.18 -15.51 -5.98
CA VAL A 85 15.49 -15.11 -4.75
C VAL A 85 15.60 -16.19 -3.67
N GLU A 86 15.52 -17.46 -4.03
CA GLU A 86 15.70 -18.58 -3.08
C GLU A 86 17.11 -18.58 -2.49
N ASN A 87 18.13 -18.35 -3.32
CA ASN A 87 19.53 -18.27 -2.89
C ASN A 87 19.82 -17.08 -1.95
N HIS A 88 19.07 -15.98 -2.07
CA HIS A 88 19.23 -14.77 -1.24
C HIS A 88 17.98 -14.45 -0.41
N SER A 89 17.23 -15.50 -0.03
CA SER A 89 15.89 -15.37 0.55
C SER A 89 15.83 -14.50 1.81
N GLN A 90 16.84 -14.58 2.68
CA GLN A 90 16.92 -13.75 3.89
C GLN A 90 17.08 -12.26 3.56
N LEU A 91 17.92 -11.92 2.57
CA LEU A 91 18.17 -10.54 2.17
C LEU A 91 16.94 -9.93 1.50
N PHE A 92 16.27 -10.67 0.61
CA PHE A 92 15.01 -10.23 0.02
C PHE A 92 13.89 -10.07 1.06
N SER A 93 13.80 -11.01 2.00
CA SER A 93 12.86 -10.93 3.11
C SER A 93 13.10 -9.66 3.93
N LEU A 94 14.34 -9.42 4.37
CA LEU A 94 14.71 -8.24 5.15
C LEU A 94 14.44 -6.93 4.40
N LEU A 95 14.82 -6.84 3.12
CA LEU A 95 14.55 -5.66 2.29
C LEU A 95 13.05 -5.40 2.16
N HIS A 96 12.26 -6.42 1.86
CA HIS A 96 10.81 -6.28 1.75
C HIS A 96 10.16 -5.87 3.08
N GLY A 97 10.63 -6.41 4.21
CA GLY A 97 10.18 -5.99 5.54
C GLY A 97 10.52 -4.53 5.85
N ILE A 98 11.73 -4.06 5.49
CA ILE A 98 12.11 -2.65 5.64
C ILE A 98 11.23 -1.76 4.76
N CYS A 99 11.05 -2.12 3.48
CA CYS A 99 10.20 -1.36 2.55
C CYS A 99 8.76 -1.25 3.06
N LEU A 100 8.16 -2.36 3.53
CA LEU A 100 6.84 -2.36 4.13
C LEU A 100 6.76 -1.48 5.39
N SER A 101 7.80 -1.49 6.22
CA SER A 101 7.84 -0.68 7.45
C SER A 101 7.89 0.81 7.13
N VAL A 102 8.76 1.21 6.20
CA VAL A 102 8.86 2.61 5.72
C VAL A 102 7.54 3.04 5.08
N SER A 103 6.99 2.21 4.20
CA SER A 103 5.70 2.46 3.56
C SER A 103 4.58 2.64 4.57
N CYS A 104 4.52 1.80 5.61
CA CYS A 104 3.50 1.88 6.65
C CYS A 104 3.57 3.22 7.40
N ILE A 105 4.77 3.69 7.74
CA ILE A 105 4.99 4.97 8.41
C ILE A 105 4.57 6.12 7.48
N LEU A 106 4.92 6.06 6.19
CA LEU A 106 4.53 7.05 5.20
C LEU A 106 3.00 7.10 5.02
N CYS A 107 2.33 5.96 4.96
CA CYS A 107 0.86 5.88 4.93
C CYS A 107 0.25 6.54 6.17
N GLY A 108 0.76 6.24 7.37
CA GLY A 108 0.29 6.86 8.60
C GLY A 108 0.47 8.38 8.62
N TYR A 109 1.62 8.86 8.13
CA TYR A 109 1.89 10.28 7.97
C TYR A 109 0.94 10.94 6.95
N CYS A 110 0.70 10.31 5.81
CA CYS A 110 -0.24 10.80 4.79
C CYS A 110 -1.68 10.81 5.28
N THR A 111 -2.10 9.83 6.09
CA THR A 111 -3.40 9.86 6.80
C THR A 111 -3.51 11.11 7.65
N PHE A 112 -2.49 11.38 8.48
CA PHE A 112 -2.49 12.56 9.36
C PHE A 112 -2.60 13.86 8.55
N LEU A 113 -1.78 14.00 7.49
CA LEU A 113 -1.83 15.15 6.60
C LEU A 113 -3.21 15.30 5.91
N ALA A 114 -3.76 14.22 5.39
CA ALA A 114 -5.06 14.23 4.71
C ALA A 114 -6.19 14.67 5.66
N ILE A 115 -6.17 14.22 6.91
CA ILE A 115 -7.11 14.66 7.95
C ILE A 115 -6.92 16.15 8.26
N GLN A 116 -5.69 16.60 8.52
CA GLN A 116 -5.40 18.00 8.85
C GLN A 116 -5.83 18.96 7.72
N MET A 117 -5.55 18.60 6.48
CA MET A 117 -5.96 19.36 5.30
C MET A 117 -7.47 19.36 5.14
N SER A 118 -8.13 18.23 5.38
CA SER A 118 -9.59 18.15 5.32
C SER A 118 -10.27 19.00 6.38
N ASP A 119 -9.73 19.11 7.60
CA ASP A 119 -10.28 19.99 8.64
C ASP A 119 -10.12 21.48 8.27
N THR A 120 -9.03 21.81 7.56
CA THR A 120 -8.78 23.17 7.08
C THR A 120 -9.76 23.56 5.97
N VAL A 121 -9.93 22.67 4.98
CA VAL A 121 -10.85 22.86 3.84
C VAL A 121 -12.31 22.75 4.27
N GLY A 122 -12.61 21.94 5.27
CA GLY A 122 -13.97 21.66 5.75
C GLY A 122 -14.74 22.91 6.19
N LYS A 123 -14.03 23.96 6.63
CA LYS A 123 -14.63 25.26 6.97
C LYS A 123 -15.22 25.96 5.74
N TYR A 124 -14.61 25.76 4.58
CA TYR A 124 -15.07 26.32 3.31
C TYR A 124 -16.07 25.41 2.60
N ALA A 125 -16.05 24.09 2.88
CA ALA A 125 -16.91 23.11 2.24
C ALA A 125 -18.43 23.26 2.54
N PHE A 126 -18.81 23.97 3.60
CA PHE A 126 -20.22 24.02 4.04
C PHE A 126 -20.78 25.44 4.26
N ASN A 127 -19.93 26.47 4.23
CA ASN A 127 -20.32 27.84 4.59
C ASN A 127 -19.38 28.87 3.94
N SER A 128 -19.08 28.72 2.64
CA SER A 128 -18.28 29.70 1.92
C SER A 128 -19.07 30.39 0.80
N THR A 129 -18.67 31.62 0.49
CA THR A 129 -19.18 32.37 -0.64
C THR A 129 -17.99 32.74 -1.52
N PRO A 130 -18.07 32.64 -2.86
CA PRO A 130 -19.23 32.26 -3.69
C PRO A 130 -19.53 30.75 -3.70
N LYS A 131 -20.77 30.36 -4.07
CA LYS A 131 -21.22 28.94 -4.09
C LYS A 131 -20.33 28.00 -4.92
N HIS A 132 -19.78 28.48 -6.02
CA HIS A 132 -18.84 27.68 -6.83
C HIS A 132 -17.59 27.26 -6.04
N PHE A 133 -17.08 28.15 -5.17
CA PHE A 133 -15.93 27.85 -4.31
C PHE A 133 -16.32 26.89 -3.18
N GLU A 134 -17.54 27.00 -2.66
CA GLU A 134 -18.10 26.06 -1.68
C GLU A 134 -18.18 24.64 -2.24
N GLU A 135 -18.77 24.50 -3.43
CA GLU A 135 -18.88 23.21 -4.12
C GLU A 135 -17.51 22.59 -4.43
N ALA A 136 -16.56 23.41 -4.92
CA ALA A 136 -15.20 22.95 -5.17
C ALA A 136 -14.50 22.49 -3.88
N SER A 137 -14.65 23.26 -2.80
CA SER A 137 -14.13 22.93 -1.47
C SER A 137 -14.74 21.66 -0.90
N HIS A 138 -16.04 21.45 -1.10
CA HIS A 138 -16.74 20.24 -0.67
C HIS A 138 -16.23 18.99 -1.39
N TRP A 139 -16.09 19.07 -2.72
CA TRP A 139 -15.55 17.97 -3.52
C TRP A 139 -14.09 17.66 -3.18
N TYR A 140 -13.29 18.68 -2.87
CA TYR A 140 -11.92 18.47 -2.41
C TYR A 140 -11.87 17.84 -1.01
N PHE A 141 -12.72 18.31 -0.09
CA PHE A 141 -12.88 17.75 1.26
C PHE A 141 -13.19 16.25 1.23
N ILE A 142 -14.15 15.82 0.42
CA ILE A 142 -14.52 14.40 0.29
C ILE A 142 -13.33 13.57 -0.18
N ARG A 143 -12.59 14.04 -1.20
CA ARG A 143 -11.42 13.31 -1.71
C ARG A 143 -10.32 13.18 -0.66
N LEU A 144 -10.06 14.23 0.13
CA LEU A 144 -9.07 14.16 1.22
C LEU A 144 -9.49 13.14 2.30
N ARG A 145 -10.77 13.10 2.69
CA ARG A 145 -11.27 12.10 3.64
C ARG A 145 -11.17 10.69 3.10
N ALA A 146 -11.48 10.48 1.83
CA ALA A 146 -11.33 9.19 1.18
C ALA A 146 -9.85 8.75 1.10
N LEU A 147 -8.92 9.67 0.80
CA LEU A 147 -7.48 9.38 0.86
C LEU A 147 -7.02 9.00 2.26
N ALA A 148 -7.48 9.70 3.30
CA ALA A 148 -7.15 9.37 4.68
C ALA A 148 -7.59 7.93 5.04
N ILE A 149 -8.78 7.51 4.60
CA ILE A 149 -9.28 6.15 4.82
C ILE A 149 -8.41 5.13 4.07
N LEU A 150 -8.07 5.41 2.80
CA LEU A 150 -7.25 4.51 1.99
C LEU A 150 -5.84 4.34 2.56
N PHE A 151 -5.13 5.43 2.89
CA PHE A 151 -3.81 5.34 3.50
C PHE A 151 -3.84 4.67 4.87
N SER A 152 -4.91 4.87 5.66
CA SER A 152 -5.08 4.15 6.92
C SER A 152 -5.25 2.65 6.71
N ALA A 153 -6.08 2.26 5.74
CA ALA A 153 -6.28 0.85 5.38
C ALA A 153 -4.98 0.22 4.88
N GLU A 154 -4.22 0.90 4.02
CA GLU A 154 -2.90 0.44 3.56
C GLU A 154 -1.92 0.26 4.71
N SER A 155 -1.84 1.23 5.63
CA SER A 155 -0.97 1.16 6.82
C SER A 155 -1.32 -0.06 7.69
N ILE A 156 -2.61 -0.27 7.99
CA ILE A 156 -3.08 -1.41 8.78
C ILE A 156 -2.77 -2.73 8.07
N LEU A 157 -3.07 -2.84 6.78
CA LEU A 157 -2.82 -4.06 6.00
C LEU A 157 -1.31 -4.36 5.92
N GLN A 158 -0.47 -3.36 5.72
CA GLN A 158 1.00 -3.51 5.73
C GLN A 158 1.50 -3.96 7.11
N MET A 159 0.97 -3.41 8.20
CA MET A 159 1.28 -3.87 9.56
C MET A 159 0.86 -5.31 9.82
N ILE A 160 -0.30 -5.74 9.30
CA ILE A 160 -0.74 -7.13 9.41
C ILE A 160 0.25 -8.04 8.66
N VAL A 161 0.65 -7.68 7.43
CA VAL A 161 1.66 -8.43 6.68
C VAL A 161 2.99 -8.51 7.44
N LEU A 162 3.46 -7.38 7.99
CA LEU A 162 4.66 -7.33 8.83
C LEU A 162 4.54 -8.26 10.05
N SER A 163 3.40 -8.21 10.74
CA SER A 163 3.17 -9.00 11.96
C SER A 163 3.11 -10.51 11.69
N VAL A 164 2.40 -10.90 10.61
CA VAL A 164 2.20 -12.30 10.25
C VAL A 164 3.49 -12.92 9.69
N VAL A 165 4.16 -12.21 8.76
CA VAL A 165 5.29 -12.76 7.98
C VAL A 165 6.63 -12.56 8.68
N TYR A 166 6.84 -11.43 9.36
CA TYR A 166 8.17 -11.03 9.85
C TYR A 166 8.32 -11.09 11.37
N LEU A 167 7.25 -10.82 12.12
CA LEU A 167 7.26 -10.89 13.59
C LEU A 167 6.79 -12.25 14.13
N GLY A 168 6.44 -13.18 13.24
CA GLY A 168 6.50 -14.60 13.55
C GLY A 168 5.25 -15.23 14.17
N ILE A 169 4.05 -14.71 13.87
CA ILE A 169 2.81 -15.47 14.16
C ILE A 169 2.81 -16.80 13.38
N GLU A 170 3.39 -16.84 12.17
CA GLU A 170 3.59 -18.08 11.38
C GLU A 170 5.03 -18.64 11.40
N CYS A 171 6.03 -17.89 11.88
CA CYS A 171 7.43 -18.38 11.95
C CYS A 171 7.67 -19.47 13.01
N ARG A 172 6.64 -19.93 13.74
CA ARG A 172 6.75 -21.02 14.71
C ARG A 172 6.63 -22.43 14.13
N TYR A 173 6.43 -22.61 12.82
CA TYR A 173 6.37 -23.96 12.24
C TYR A 173 7.32 -24.14 11.04
N GLN A 174 8.32 -24.98 11.30
CA GLN A 174 9.23 -25.70 10.38
C GLN A 174 10.47 -24.98 9.84
N PRO A 175 11.65 -25.23 10.46
CA PRO A 175 12.92 -25.06 9.77
C PRO A 175 13.00 -25.93 8.51
N PHE A 176 13.51 -25.35 7.42
CA PHE A 176 13.69 -25.93 6.08
C PHE A 176 14.49 -27.24 6.01
N SER A 177 15.07 -27.73 7.10
CA SER A 177 15.81 -29.01 7.11
C SER A 177 14.92 -30.25 7.05
N LYS A 178 13.59 -30.12 7.24
CA LYS A 178 12.67 -31.28 7.20
C LYS A 178 11.85 -31.44 5.90
N ALA A 179 11.89 -30.47 4.98
CA ALA A 179 11.16 -30.58 3.71
C ALA A 179 11.97 -31.23 2.57
N SER A 180 13.28 -31.41 2.75
CA SER A 180 14.16 -32.05 1.75
C SER A 180 14.43 -33.54 2.01
N GLN A 181 13.90 -34.12 3.09
CA GLN A 181 14.18 -35.51 3.49
C GLN A 181 12.90 -36.34 3.67
N LYS A 182 12.13 -36.47 2.59
CA LYS A 182 11.15 -37.55 2.31
C LYS A 182 10.58 -37.23 0.92
N SER A 183 10.76 -38.02 -0.12
CA SER A 183 10.86 -39.48 -0.20
C SER A 183 11.56 -39.91 -1.48
N ASP A 184 12.75 -40.52 -1.36
CA ASP A 184 13.21 -41.52 -2.32
C ASP A 184 12.27 -42.73 -2.18
N VAL A 185 11.24 -42.78 -3.02
CA VAL A 185 10.49 -44.01 -3.25
C VAL A 185 11.36 -44.88 -4.15
N VAL A 186 12.12 -45.77 -3.53
CA VAL A 186 12.73 -46.92 -4.18
C VAL A 186 11.59 -47.76 -4.77
N VAL A 187 11.44 -47.72 -6.10
CA VAL A 187 10.55 -48.61 -6.84
C VAL A 187 11.25 -49.97 -6.92
N ASP A 188 10.90 -50.88 -6.03
CA ASP A 188 11.32 -52.29 -6.11
C ASP A 188 10.50 -52.99 -7.20
N ASN A 189 11.19 -53.35 -8.27
CA ASN A 189 10.62 -53.81 -9.52
C ASN A 189 10.65 -55.35 -9.54
N ARG A 190 9.69 -56.02 -8.89
CA ARG A 190 9.49 -57.46 -9.03
C ARG A 190 8.01 -57.84 -8.91
N LEU A 191 7.32 -57.94 -10.05
CA LEU A 191 6.20 -58.87 -10.26
C LEU A 191 5.88 -58.97 -11.75
N PHE A 192 6.66 -59.81 -12.45
CA PHE A 192 6.27 -60.52 -13.67
C PHE A 192 7.00 -61.87 -13.66
N VAL A 193 6.33 -62.91 -13.16
CA VAL A 193 6.39 -64.30 -13.63
C VAL A 193 5.00 -64.90 -13.39
#